data_AF-A0A6G0A885-F1
#
_entry.id   AF-A0A6G0A885-F1
#
_cell.length_a   1.000
_cell.length_b   1.000
_cell.length_c   1.000
_cell.angle_alpha   90.00
_cell.angle_beta   90.00
_cell.angle_gamma   90.00
#
_symmetry.space_group_name_H-M   'P 1'
#
loop_
_entity.id
_entity.type
_entity.pdbx_description
1 polymer ?
#
loop_
_entity_poly.entity_id
_entity_poly.type
_entity_poly.pdbx_seq_one_letter_code
_entity_poly.pdbx_strand_id
1 'polypeptide(L)'
;MRSPTSSPRGVRRLAAPRTDTDASLAAATELLGAELPDPRFGDDAYLRWLYLDNPCGRGFWGNRLEDGRLMGHYAVIPQNYRATDRPVRMVFSLNAVTRSEGQRRGHFVSIGEEVYERAREWGADGVIGVSNDNSTPPVVKKLDFRLLGPLPVKVIVPCASIGDGWEHHEISGSFLDSAEFDRLAVGLDHLPRWGWRNRWTPEYLHWRLSSPNSAGWHLHADDDFVVVSTRSETGPLPVAVILKLMARRKAGRWLSGQRAVSAVCRHLRTPLAIYAGFNADVRVYGVQPPRRLQPAPLNLIYRELSSAAPKLGFRLDTFEFLDFDAY
;
A
#
# COMPACT_ATOMS: atom_id res chain seq x y z
N MET A 1 -56.17 8.85 35.71
CA MET A 1 -54.86 8.21 35.46
C MET A 1 -54.25 8.85 34.23
N ARG A 2 -53.06 9.44 34.37
CA ARG A 2 -52.35 10.10 33.27
C ARG A 2 -51.62 9.04 32.41
N SER A 3 -51.86 9.04 31.10
CA SER A 3 -50.84 8.68 30.09
C SER A 3 -49.72 9.74 30.12
N PRO A 4 -48.50 9.57 29.55
CA PRO A 4 -48.12 8.68 28.44
C PRO A 4 -46.67 8.09 28.52
N THR A 5 -46.25 7.29 27.54
CA THR A 5 -44.99 7.54 26.80
C THR A 5 -44.83 6.69 25.55
N SER A 6 -44.72 7.43 24.45
CA SER A 6 -44.31 7.06 23.11
C SER A 6 -42.87 6.53 23.06
N SER A 7 -42.66 5.46 22.30
CA SER A 7 -41.35 5.03 21.81
C SER A 7 -40.66 6.17 21.03
N PRO A 8 -39.39 6.50 21.28
CA PRO A 8 -38.70 7.53 20.52
C PRO A 8 -38.39 6.98 19.13
N ARG A 9 -39.03 7.57 18.12
CA ARG A 9 -38.64 7.46 16.71
C ARG A 9 -37.15 7.75 16.61
N GLY A 10 -36.37 6.75 16.21
CA GLY A 10 -34.96 6.92 15.90
C GLY A 10 -34.82 8.03 14.88
N VAL A 11 -34.16 9.12 15.28
CA VAL A 11 -33.74 10.16 14.36
C VAL A 11 -32.73 9.50 13.43
N ARG A 12 -33.19 9.12 12.23
CA ARG A 12 -32.31 8.73 11.13
C ARG A 12 -31.50 9.98 10.82
N ARG A 13 -30.29 10.08 11.38
CA ARG A 13 -29.34 11.15 11.07
C ARG A 13 -29.25 11.17 9.54
N LEU A 14 -29.69 12.26 8.91
CA LEU A 14 -29.47 12.45 7.48
C LEU A 14 -27.95 12.31 7.29
N ALA A 15 -27.53 11.29 6.56
CA ALA A 15 -26.12 11.13 6.23
C ALA A 15 -25.65 12.45 5.61
N ALA A 16 -24.52 12.98 6.07
CA ALA A 16 -23.93 14.16 5.46
C ALA A 16 -23.82 13.92 3.94
N PRO A 17 -24.01 14.95 3.10
CA PRO A 17 -23.91 14.80 1.65
C PRO A 17 -22.60 14.10 1.30
N ARG A 18 -22.67 13.11 0.41
CA ARG A 18 -21.48 12.41 -0.08
C ARG A 18 -20.54 13.41 -0.72
N THR A 19 -19.29 13.36 -0.31
CA THR A 19 -18.25 14.28 -0.78
C THR A 19 -17.23 13.61 -1.69
N ASP A 20 -17.48 12.34 -2.02
CA ASP A 20 -16.56 11.44 -2.70
C ASP A 20 -16.94 11.22 -4.18
N THR A 21 -17.18 12.32 -4.88
CA THR A 21 -17.50 12.29 -6.31
C THR A 21 -16.22 12.31 -7.14
N ASP A 22 -16.26 11.81 -8.36
CA ASP A 22 -15.12 11.86 -9.30
C ASP A 22 -14.69 13.33 -9.55
N ALA A 23 -15.64 14.27 -9.50
CA ALA A 23 -15.37 15.71 -9.59
C ALA A 23 -14.60 16.28 -8.38
N SER A 24 -14.56 15.57 -7.25
CA SER A 24 -13.81 15.98 -6.05
C SER A 24 -12.31 15.67 -6.13
N LEU A 25 -11.87 14.86 -7.11
CA LEU A 25 -10.50 14.35 -7.16
C LEU A 25 -9.47 15.45 -7.40
N ALA A 26 -9.73 16.41 -8.29
CA ALA A 26 -8.83 17.54 -8.52
C ALA A 26 -8.60 18.37 -7.24
N ALA A 27 -9.66 18.63 -6.48
CA ALA A 27 -9.57 19.39 -5.24
C ALA A 27 -8.92 18.56 -4.10
N ALA A 28 -9.11 17.24 -4.10
CA ALA A 28 -8.40 16.32 -3.20
C ALA A 28 -6.90 16.26 -3.53
N THR A 29 -6.52 16.22 -4.81
CA THR A 29 -5.12 16.32 -5.26
C THR A 29 -4.49 17.61 -4.78
N GLU A 30 -5.15 18.76 -4.94
CA GLU A 30 -4.63 20.05 -4.46
C GLU A 30 -4.35 20.02 -2.96
N LEU A 31 -5.29 19.50 -2.15
CA LEU A 31 -5.11 19.37 -0.71
C LEU A 31 -3.95 18.41 -0.38
N LEU A 32 -3.85 17.27 -1.06
CA LEU A 32 -2.79 16.29 -0.84
C LEU A 32 -1.43 16.88 -1.19
N GLY A 33 -1.27 17.54 -2.35
CA GLY A 33 -0.02 18.19 -2.73
C GLY A 33 0.40 19.30 -1.77
N ALA A 34 -0.56 20.01 -1.16
CA ALA A 34 -0.27 21.05 -0.18
C ALA A 34 0.22 20.51 1.18
N GLU A 35 -0.33 19.39 1.67
CA GLU A 35 -0.01 18.85 3.01
C GLU A 35 0.98 17.67 2.96
N LEU A 36 1.15 17.02 1.80
CA LEU A 36 2.11 15.97 1.50
C LEU A 36 2.84 16.35 0.21
N PRO A 37 3.91 17.18 0.30
CA PRO A 37 4.64 17.65 -0.88
C PRO A 37 5.43 16.52 -1.52
N ASP A 38 4.73 15.67 -2.27
CA ASP A 38 5.21 14.52 -3.03
C ASP A 38 4.83 14.74 -4.51
N PRO A 39 5.76 14.55 -5.46
CA PRO A 39 5.51 14.76 -6.89
C PRO A 39 4.30 14.00 -7.45
N ARG A 40 3.87 12.91 -6.81
CA ARG A 40 2.71 12.11 -7.24
C ARG A 40 1.39 12.87 -7.25
N PHE A 41 1.29 13.98 -6.53
CA PHE A 41 0.09 14.81 -6.45
C PHE A 41 0.17 16.04 -7.37
N GLY A 42 0.88 15.93 -8.50
CA GLY A 42 0.97 16.97 -9.52
C GLY A 42 -0.33 17.22 -10.29
N ASP A 43 -1.13 16.17 -10.50
CA ASP A 43 -2.47 16.22 -11.12
C ASP A 43 -3.40 15.13 -10.54
N ASP A 44 -4.64 15.05 -11.03
CA ASP A 44 -5.61 14.07 -10.55
C ASP A 44 -5.47 12.68 -11.19
N ALA A 45 -4.57 12.48 -12.15
CA ALA A 45 -4.38 11.19 -12.82
C ALA A 45 -3.98 10.10 -11.84
N TYR A 46 -3.12 10.42 -10.86
CA TYR A 46 -2.75 9.49 -9.79
C TYR A 46 -3.96 9.04 -8.96
N LEU A 47 -4.82 9.97 -8.53
CA LEU A 47 -6.00 9.60 -7.75
C LEU A 47 -7.04 8.85 -8.58
N ARG A 48 -7.18 9.18 -9.88
CA ARG A 48 -8.06 8.46 -10.79
C ARG A 48 -7.60 7.01 -10.96
N TRP A 49 -6.32 6.80 -11.27
CA TRP A 49 -5.72 5.48 -11.34
C TRP A 49 -5.90 4.68 -10.04
N LEU A 50 -5.63 5.33 -8.89
CA LEU A 50 -5.62 4.66 -7.59
C LEU A 50 -7.03 4.34 -7.08
N TYR A 51 -7.98 5.26 -7.25
CA TYR A 51 -9.31 5.18 -6.65
C TYR A 51 -10.37 4.65 -7.61
N LEU A 52 -10.23 4.87 -8.91
CA LEU A 52 -11.27 4.54 -9.88
C LEU A 52 -10.92 3.28 -10.68
N ASP A 53 -9.64 3.13 -11.04
CA ASP A 53 -9.19 2.11 -12.01
C ASP A 53 -8.61 0.85 -11.35
N ASN A 54 -8.66 0.77 -10.01
CA ASN A 54 -8.19 -0.39 -9.25
C ASN A 54 -9.04 -1.64 -9.59
N PRO A 55 -8.43 -2.73 -10.11
CA PRO A 55 -9.16 -3.94 -10.51
C PRO A 55 -9.75 -4.72 -9.33
N CYS A 56 -9.32 -4.44 -8.09
CA CYS A 56 -9.96 -4.98 -6.88
C CYS A 56 -11.26 -4.25 -6.52
N GLY A 57 -11.58 -3.14 -7.18
CA GLY A 57 -12.77 -2.32 -6.97
C GLY A 57 -12.43 -0.85 -6.70
N ARG A 58 -13.45 0.01 -6.81
CA ARG A 58 -13.32 1.45 -6.54
C ARG A 58 -12.96 1.71 -5.07
N GLY A 59 -12.13 2.72 -4.86
CA GLY A 59 -11.77 3.25 -3.55
C GLY A 59 -12.96 3.88 -2.82
N PHE A 60 -12.83 3.95 -1.50
CA PHE A 60 -13.73 4.69 -0.62
C PHE A 60 -12.94 5.85 -0.04
N TRP A 61 -13.30 7.06 -0.42
CA TRP A 61 -12.73 8.27 0.17
C TRP A 61 -13.82 9.14 0.76
N GLY A 62 -13.42 10.10 1.56
CA GLY A 62 -14.29 11.14 2.06
C GLY A 62 -13.52 12.43 2.25
N ASN A 63 -14.27 13.52 2.20
CA ASN A 63 -13.75 14.86 2.31
C ASN A 63 -14.49 15.62 3.41
N ARG A 64 -13.84 16.63 3.99
CA ARG A 64 -14.47 17.59 4.91
C ARG A 64 -14.30 18.99 4.33
N LEU A 65 -15.42 19.69 4.18
CA LEU A 65 -15.44 21.06 3.72
C LEU A 65 -15.78 21.99 4.89
N GLU A 66 -15.08 23.12 4.97
CA GLU A 66 -15.45 24.27 5.79
C GLU A 66 -15.42 25.51 4.89
N ASP A 67 -16.50 26.30 4.89
CA ASP A 67 -16.63 27.52 4.08
C ASP A 67 -16.29 27.32 2.59
N GLY A 68 -16.67 26.17 2.03
CA GLY A 68 -16.42 25.81 0.63
C GLY A 68 -15.00 25.31 0.32
N ARG A 69 -14.10 25.27 1.32
CA ARG A 69 -12.72 24.79 1.18
C ARG A 69 -12.57 23.38 1.74
N LEU A 70 -11.85 22.52 1.01
CA LEU A 70 -11.47 21.20 1.53
C LEU A 70 -10.46 21.32 2.67
N MET A 71 -10.86 20.87 3.85
CA MET A 71 -10.07 20.89 5.08
C MET A 71 -9.50 19.52 5.45
N GLY A 72 -10.05 18.43 4.92
CA GLY A 72 -9.53 17.09 5.15
C GLY A 72 -9.94 16.11 4.06
N HIS A 73 -9.06 15.15 3.82
CA HIS A 73 -9.25 14.05 2.88
C HIS A 73 -8.71 12.77 3.50
N TYR A 74 -9.39 11.65 3.24
CA TYR A 74 -8.88 10.33 3.61
C TYR A 74 -9.51 9.27 2.71
N ALA A 75 -8.72 8.29 2.29
CA ALA A 75 -9.15 7.20 1.42
C ALA A 75 -8.71 5.82 1.94
N VAL A 76 -9.47 4.82 1.53
CA VAL A 76 -9.07 3.42 1.56
C VAL A 76 -9.32 2.80 0.18
N ILE A 77 -8.42 1.95 -0.31
CA ILE A 77 -8.59 1.26 -1.59
C ILE A 77 -8.76 -0.25 -1.40
N PRO A 78 -9.59 -0.94 -2.20
CA PRO A 78 -9.69 -2.39 -2.18
C PRO A 78 -8.36 -3.09 -2.50
N GLN A 79 -8.09 -4.17 -1.76
CA GLN A 79 -7.01 -5.12 -2.05
C GLN A 79 -7.51 -6.55 -1.79
N ASN A 80 -7.11 -7.48 -2.66
CA ASN A 80 -7.41 -8.89 -2.46
C ASN A 80 -6.26 -9.57 -1.71
N TYR A 81 -6.59 -10.27 -0.64
CA TYR A 81 -5.64 -11.06 0.13
C TYR A 81 -5.97 -12.55 0.01
N ARG A 82 -4.97 -13.39 0.26
CA ARG A 82 -5.15 -14.83 0.47
C ARG A 82 -4.92 -15.13 1.94
N ALA A 83 -5.84 -15.87 2.55
CA ALA A 83 -5.64 -16.57 3.80
C ALA A 83 -5.56 -18.08 3.53
N THR A 84 -5.22 -18.87 4.56
CA THR A 84 -5.09 -20.34 4.45
C THR A 84 -6.32 -21.02 3.85
N ASP A 85 -7.50 -20.54 4.21
CA ASP A 85 -8.78 -21.22 4.00
C ASP A 85 -9.71 -20.51 2.99
N ARG A 86 -9.47 -19.24 2.69
CA ARG A 86 -10.32 -18.46 1.77
C ARG A 86 -9.62 -17.25 1.15
N PRO A 87 -10.14 -16.75 0.03
CA PRO A 87 -9.91 -15.37 -0.40
C PRO A 87 -10.46 -14.39 0.64
N VAL A 88 -9.76 -13.28 0.81
CA VAL A 88 -10.10 -12.23 1.76
C VAL A 88 -10.12 -10.89 1.04
N ARG A 89 -11.18 -10.11 1.26
CA ARG A 89 -11.24 -8.72 0.82
C ARG A 89 -10.73 -7.83 1.94
N MET A 90 -9.71 -7.04 1.63
CA MET A 90 -9.14 -6.05 2.52
C MET A 90 -9.26 -4.68 1.88
N VAL A 91 -9.07 -3.64 2.68
CA VAL A 91 -8.79 -2.31 2.15
C VAL A 91 -7.46 -1.79 2.70
N PHE A 92 -6.75 -1.00 1.90
CA PHE A 92 -5.53 -0.33 2.33
C PHE A 92 -5.79 1.14 2.57
N SER A 93 -5.45 1.62 3.76
CA SER A 93 -5.63 3.00 4.22
C SER A 93 -4.48 3.88 3.76
N LEU A 94 -4.80 4.99 3.09
CA LEU A 94 -3.82 5.91 2.51
C LEU A 94 -4.38 7.33 2.31
N ASN A 95 -3.51 8.28 1.94
CA ASN A 95 -3.87 9.67 1.63
C ASN A 95 -4.69 10.36 2.73
N ALA A 96 -4.34 10.10 4.00
CA ALA A 96 -4.95 10.76 5.14
C ALA A 96 -4.30 12.12 5.40
N VAL A 97 -5.02 13.20 5.10
CA VAL A 97 -4.56 14.57 5.36
C VAL A 97 -5.66 15.43 5.97
N THR A 98 -5.24 16.38 6.80
CA THR A 98 -6.09 17.47 7.29
C THR A 98 -5.25 18.72 7.21
N ARG A 99 -5.80 19.81 6.67
CA ARG A 99 -5.09 21.08 6.59
C ARG A 99 -4.55 21.45 7.96
N SER A 100 -3.34 21.99 7.98
CA SER A 100 -2.66 22.37 9.22
C SER A 100 -3.53 23.29 10.12
N GLU A 101 -4.31 24.20 9.52
CA GLU A 101 -5.28 25.10 10.19
C GLU A 101 -6.52 24.38 10.76
N GLY A 102 -6.88 23.23 10.19
CA GLY A 102 -8.03 22.41 10.56
C GLY A 102 -7.70 21.25 11.50
N GLN A 103 -6.44 21.14 11.95
CA GLN A 103 -6.03 20.08 12.87
C GLN A 103 -6.83 20.12 14.18
N ARG A 104 -6.99 18.96 14.81
CA ARG A 104 -7.70 18.76 16.09
C ARG A 104 -9.21 19.05 16.07
N ARG A 105 -9.81 19.29 14.90
CA ARG A 105 -11.28 19.43 14.71
C ARG A 105 -12.04 18.11 14.49
N GLY A 106 -11.33 16.98 14.51
CA GLY A 106 -11.95 15.64 14.39
C GLY A 106 -12.17 15.14 12.96
N HIS A 107 -11.79 15.91 11.94
CA HIS A 107 -11.94 15.55 10.52
C HIS A 107 -11.41 14.15 10.19
N PHE A 108 -10.18 13.86 10.58
CA PHE A 108 -9.55 12.55 10.34
C PHE A 108 -10.36 11.37 10.88
N VAL A 109 -10.85 11.48 12.13
CA VAL A 109 -11.65 10.41 12.76
C VAL A 109 -12.99 10.27 12.06
N SER A 110 -13.66 11.39 11.81
CA SER A 110 -14.97 11.40 11.15
C SER A 110 -14.93 10.83 9.74
N ILE A 111 -13.92 11.17 8.93
CA ILE A 111 -13.77 10.61 7.58
C ILE A 111 -13.42 9.13 7.67
N GLY A 112 -12.51 8.75 8.58
CA GLY A 112 -12.12 7.36 8.80
C GLY A 112 -13.32 6.46 9.07
N GLU A 113 -14.16 6.81 10.04
CA GLU A 113 -15.38 6.04 10.35
C GLU A 113 -16.32 5.89 9.15
N GLU A 114 -16.49 6.95 8.36
CA GLU A 114 -17.32 6.93 7.15
C GLU A 114 -16.78 5.97 6.09
N VAL A 115 -15.48 6.04 5.76
CA VAL A 115 -14.89 5.17 4.72
C VAL A 115 -14.79 3.72 5.17
N TYR A 116 -14.57 3.47 6.47
CA TYR A 116 -14.55 2.12 7.03
C TYR A 116 -15.92 1.47 7.04
N GLU A 117 -16.97 2.23 7.35
CA GLU A 117 -18.34 1.70 7.30
C GLU A 117 -18.72 1.30 5.88
N ARG A 118 -18.34 2.11 4.88
CA ARG A 118 -18.57 1.77 3.47
C ARG A 118 -17.75 0.56 3.01
N ALA A 119 -16.49 0.46 3.43
CA ALA A 119 -15.67 -0.71 3.15
C ALA A 119 -16.27 -1.98 3.79
N ARG A 120 -16.82 -1.86 5.01
CA ARG A 120 -17.52 -2.95 5.71
C ARG A 120 -18.79 -3.36 4.95
N GLU A 121 -19.61 -2.41 4.51
CA GLU A 121 -20.81 -2.68 3.70
C GLU A 121 -20.48 -3.35 2.36
N TRP A 122 -19.33 -3.01 1.76
CA TRP A 122 -18.80 -3.67 0.56
C TRP A 122 -18.28 -5.10 0.82
N GLY A 123 -18.13 -5.49 2.08
CA GLY A 123 -17.70 -6.82 2.50
C GLY A 123 -16.20 -6.94 2.74
N ALA A 124 -15.51 -5.85 3.08
CA ALA A 124 -14.12 -5.93 3.54
C ALA A 124 -14.06 -6.57 4.94
N ASP A 125 -13.09 -7.48 5.12
CA ASP A 125 -12.81 -8.11 6.40
C ASP A 125 -12.02 -7.18 7.32
N GLY A 126 -11.11 -6.37 6.77
CA GLY A 126 -10.33 -5.43 7.57
C GLY A 126 -9.60 -4.38 6.76
N VAL A 127 -8.90 -3.52 7.48
CA VAL A 127 -8.08 -2.43 6.97
C VAL A 127 -6.62 -2.67 7.33
N ILE A 128 -5.72 -2.55 6.36
CA ILE A 128 -4.28 -2.43 6.58
C ILE A 128 -3.87 -0.98 6.37
N GLY A 129 -2.93 -0.49 7.15
CA GLY A 129 -2.35 0.84 6.94
C GLY A 129 -0.86 0.85 7.27
N VAL A 130 -0.17 1.83 6.71
CA VAL A 130 1.18 2.19 7.13
C VAL A 130 1.13 3.60 7.71
N SER A 131 1.50 3.71 8.98
CA SER A 131 1.46 4.96 9.73
C SER A 131 2.88 5.36 10.12
N ASN A 132 3.22 6.64 10.05
CA ASN A 132 4.47 7.12 10.64
C ASN A 132 4.31 7.26 12.17
N ASP A 133 5.41 7.49 12.88
CA ASP A 133 5.42 7.63 14.35
C ASP A 133 4.49 8.75 14.85
N ASN A 134 4.27 9.83 14.07
CA ASN A 134 3.39 10.93 14.45
C ASN A 134 1.90 10.57 14.35
N SER A 135 1.52 9.80 13.33
CA SER A 135 0.13 9.38 13.10
C SER A 135 -0.25 8.08 13.83
N THR A 136 0.72 7.30 14.31
CA THR A 136 0.45 6.00 14.97
C THR A 136 -0.40 6.15 16.24
N PRO A 137 -0.07 7.05 17.20
CA PRO A 137 -0.87 7.20 18.43
C PRO A 137 -2.35 7.57 18.20
N PRO A 138 -2.72 8.57 17.37
CA PRO A 138 -4.12 8.88 17.13
C PRO A 138 -4.86 7.75 16.39
N VAL A 139 -4.21 7.05 15.47
CA VAL A 139 -4.83 5.95 14.72
C VAL A 139 -5.17 4.77 15.64
N VAL A 140 -4.25 4.41 16.53
CA VAL A 140 -4.51 3.34 17.53
C VAL A 140 -5.57 3.76 18.55
N LYS A 141 -5.49 5.00 19.07
CA LYS A 141 -6.38 5.44 20.16
C LYS A 141 -7.79 5.84 19.70
N LYS A 142 -7.95 6.36 18.48
CA LYS A 142 -9.21 6.96 18.02
C LYS A 142 -9.88 6.21 16.87
N LEU A 143 -9.11 5.45 16.09
CA LEU A 143 -9.63 4.69 14.96
C LEU A 143 -9.57 3.17 15.19
N ASP A 144 -9.30 2.73 16.42
CA ASP A 144 -9.34 1.30 16.81
C ASP A 144 -8.42 0.40 15.97
N PHE A 145 -7.28 0.95 15.53
CA PHE A 145 -6.23 0.16 14.90
C PHE A 145 -5.35 -0.50 15.94
N ARG A 146 -4.89 -1.70 15.61
CA ARG A 146 -3.86 -2.42 16.33
C ARG A 146 -2.52 -2.18 15.66
N LEU A 147 -1.51 -1.87 16.46
CA LEU A 147 -0.13 -1.80 16.00
C LEU A 147 0.42 -3.22 15.83
N LEU A 148 0.75 -3.59 14.59
CA LEU A 148 1.41 -4.88 14.30
C LEU A 148 2.93 -4.79 14.51
N GLY A 149 3.50 -3.61 14.34
CA GLY A 149 4.90 -3.33 14.62
C GLY A 149 5.57 -2.47 13.54
N PRO A 150 6.85 -2.15 13.70
CA PRO A 150 7.60 -1.38 12.72
C PRO A 150 7.84 -2.18 11.44
N LEU A 151 7.75 -1.52 10.29
CA LEU A 151 8.18 -2.08 9.02
C LEU A 151 9.72 -2.10 9.00
N PRO A 152 10.37 -3.26 8.86
CA PRO A 152 11.83 -3.33 8.89
C PRO A 152 12.40 -2.75 7.61
N VAL A 153 13.40 -1.88 7.73
CA VAL A 153 14.17 -1.31 6.61
C VAL A 153 15.57 -1.91 6.61
N LYS A 154 16.09 -2.27 5.44
CA LYS A 154 17.41 -2.86 5.24
C LYS A 154 18.17 -2.08 4.17
N VAL A 155 19.39 -1.67 4.51
CA VAL A 155 20.41 -1.23 3.54
C VAL A 155 21.28 -2.42 3.21
N ILE A 156 21.52 -2.65 1.92
CA ILE A 156 22.12 -3.88 1.41
C ILE A 156 23.30 -3.51 0.52
N VAL A 157 24.45 -4.13 0.78
CA VAL A 157 25.62 -4.09 -0.09
C VAL A 157 25.52 -5.27 -1.06
N PRO A 158 25.46 -5.06 -2.38
CA PRO A 158 25.36 -6.14 -3.35
C PRO A 158 26.70 -6.88 -3.46
N CYS A 159 26.75 -8.11 -2.97
CA CYS A 159 27.98 -8.92 -2.97
C CYS A 159 27.81 -10.35 -3.50
N ALA A 160 26.59 -10.75 -3.88
CA ALA A 160 26.33 -12.10 -4.36
C ALA A 160 26.67 -12.24 -5.84
N SER A 161 27.16 -13.42 -6.23
CA SER A 161 27.23 -13.78 -7.65
C SER A 161 25.83 -13.81 -8.24
N ILE A 162 25.66 -13.10 -9.37
CA ILE A 162 24.36 -12.87 -10.01
C ILE A 162 23.93 -14.08 -10.87
N GLY A 163 24.89 -14.85 -11.36
CA GLY A 163 24.67 -15.83 -12.44
C GLY A 163 24.30 -15.16 -13.77
N ASP A 164 24.00 -15.97 -14.76
CA ASP A 164 23.49 -15.54 -16.07
C ASP A 164 21.96 -15.69 -16.13
N GLY A 165 21.33 -15.20 -17.21
CA GLY A 165 19.90 -15.43 -17.47
C GLY A 165 18.95 -14.38 -16.87
N TRP A 166 19.47 -13.24 -16.43
CA TRP A 166 18.62 -12.13 -15.99
C TRP A 166 18.05 -11.36 -17.18
N GLU A 167 16.73 -11.20 -17.17
CA GLU A 167 15.99 -10.30 -18.03
C GLU A 167 15.74 -8.98 -17.28
N HIS A 168 15.84 -7.85 -17.98
CA HIS A 168 15.64 -6.51 -17.42
C HIS A 168 14.79 -5.67 -18.35
N HIS A 169 13.68 -5.16 -17.84
CA HIS A 169 12.71 -4.37 -18.60
C HIS A 169 12.42 -3.07 -17.86
N GLU A 170 12.54 -1.94 -18.55
CA GLU A 170 11.94 -0.70 -18.06
C GLU A 170 10.43 -0.80 -18.16
N ILE A 171 9.74 -0.38 -17.09
CA ILE A 171 8.29 -0.38 -17.06
C ILE A 171 7.78 0.75 -17.95
N SER A 172 7.01 0.36 -18.97
CA SER A 172 6.41 1.26 -19.95
C SER A 172 5.09 0.65 -20.42
N GLY A 173 4.18 1.46 -21.00
CA GLY A 173 2.92 0.94 -21.52
C GLY A 173 3.10 -0.18 -22.55
N SER A 174 4.05 -0.03 -23.47
CA SER A 174 4.34 -1.07 -24.48
C SER A 174 4.88 -2.36 -23.88
N PHE A 175 5.69 -2.28 -22.82
CA PHE A 175 6.13 -3.49 -22.11
C PHE A 175 4.98 -4.14 -21.35
N LEU A 176 4.16 -3.35 -20.63
CA LEU A 176 3.04 -3.90 -19.86
C LEU A 176 1.98 -4.56 -20.75
N ASP A 177 1.81 -4.10 -21.99
CA ASP A 177 0.88 -4.66 -22.97
C ASP A 177 1.51 -5.76 -23.87
N SER A 178 2.73 -6.23 -23.52
CA SER A 178 3.47 -7.24 -24.28
C SER A 178 3.25 -8.67 -23.79
N ALA A 179 3.46 -9.65 -24.69
CA ALA A 179 3.46 -11.07 -24.33
C ALA A 179 4.60 -11.43 -23.34
N GLU A 180 5.69 -10.67 -23.37
CA GLU A 180 6.80 -10.80 -22.43
C GLU A 180 6.35 -10.48 -21.01
N PHE A 181 5.59 -9.41 -20.78
CA PHE A 181 5.04 -9.11 -19.47
C PHE A 181 4.08 -10.20 -19.01
N ASP A 182 3.16 -10.66 -19.86
CA ASP A 182 2.24 -11.75 -19.53
C ASP A 182 2.98 -13.02 -19.08
N ARG A 183 4.05 -13.40 -19.79
CA ARG A 183 4.91 -14.54 -19.44
C ARG A 183 5.62 -14.35 -18.09
N LEU A 184 6.01 -13.13 -17.73
CA LEU A 184 6.69 -12.85 -16.48
C LEU A 184 5.71 -12.71 -15.30
N ALA A 185 4.50 -12.21 -15.54
CA ALA A 185 3.47 -11.97 -14.54
C ALA A 185 2.67 -13.23 -14.19
N VAL A 186 2.53 -14.18 -15.13
CA VAL A 186 1.82 -15.44 -14.87
C VAL A 186 2.55 -16.30 -13.84
N GLY A 187 1.78 -16.98 -12.98
CA GLY A 187 2.35 -17.91 -12.01
C GLY A 187 2.83 -17.24 -10.71
N LEU A 188 2.88 -15.91 -10.66
CA LEU A 188 3.28 -15.17 -9.47
C LEU A 188 2.27 -15.39 -8.34
N ASP A 189 2.77 -15.41 -7.10
CA ASP A 189 1.95 -15.54 -5.89
C ASP A 189 1.16 -16.87 -5.75
N HIS A 190 1.59 -17.93 -6.45
CA HIS A 190 0.97 -19.26 -6.39
C HIS A 190 1.57 -20.21 -5.34
N LEU A 191 2.64 -19.81 -4.65
CA LEU A 191 3.30 -20.67 -3.68
C LEU A 191 2.40 -20.90 -2.45
N PRO A 192 2.17 -22.15 -2.02
CA PRO A 192 1.31 -22.44 -0.87
C PRO A 192 1.97 -21.93 0.42
N ARG A 193 1.36 -20.91 1.02
CA ARG A 193 1.73 -20.33 2.32
C ARG A 193 0.48 -20.17 3.18
N TRP A 194 0.69 -20.10 4.50
CA TRP A 194 -0.36 -20.26 5.50
C TRP A 194 -0.79 -18.92 6.16
N GLY A 195 -0.09 -17.82 5.92
CA GLY A 195 -0.45 -16.51 6.46
C GLY A 195 -1.14 -15.59 5.47
N TRP A 196 -1.48 -14.39 5.93
CA TRP A 196 -2.20 -13.40 5.15
C TRP A 196 -1.23 -12.65 4.24
N ARG A 197 -1.55 -12.53 2.95
CA ARG A 197 -0.71 -11.79 1.99
C ARG A 197 -1.55 -11.21 0.86
N ASN A 198 -1.10 -10.10 0.30
CA ASN A 198 -1.71 -9.50 -0.88
C ASN A 198 -1.61 -10.46 -2.08
N ARG A 199 -2.67 -10.55 -2.87
CA ARG A 199 -2.79 -11.43 -4.02
C ARG A 199 -2.33 -10.70 -5.28
N TRP A 200 -1.18 -11.11 -5.81
CA TRP A 200 -0.61 -10.53 -7.02
C TRP A 200 -1.03 -11.31 -8.26
N THR A 201 -2.22 -11.02 -8.80
CA THR A 201 -2.61 -11.51 -10.13
C THR A 201 -1.88 -10.74 -11.23
N PRO A 202 -1.77 -11.27 -12.46
CA PRO A 202 -1.22 -10.52 -13.58
C PRO A 202 -1.92 -9.17 -13.79
N GLU A 203 -3.25 -9.14 -13.72
CA GLU A 203 -4.06 -7.91 -13.82
C GLU A 203 -3.73 -6.90 -12.71
N TYR A 204 -3.63 -7.33 -11.45
CA TYR A 204 -3.32 -6.44 -10.33
C TYR A 204 -1.88 -5.92 -10.41
N LEU A 205 -0.93 -6.76 -10.84
CA LEU A 205 0.45 -6.34 -11.07
C LEU A 205 0.54 -5.34 -12.22
N HIS A 206 -0.13 -5.60 -13.35
CA HIS A 206 -0.20 -4.68 -14.50
C HIS A 206 -0.71 -3.31 -14.05
N TRP A 207 -1.88 -3.27 -13.41
CA TRP A 207 -2.45 -2.05 -12.85
C TRP A 207 -1.47 -1.34 -11.91
N ARG A 208 -0.77 -2.10 -11.05
CA ARG A 208 0.15 -1.48 -10.10
C ARG A 208 1.36 -0.83 -10.78
N LEU A 209 1.87 -1.47 -11.82
CA LEU A 209 3.01 -0.98 -12.59
C LEU A 209 2.63 0.09 -13.62
N SER A 210 1.33 0.22 -13.96
CA SER A 210 0.79 1.30 -14.78
C SER A 210 0.54 2.60 -14.00
N SER A 211 0.96 2.66 -12.73
CA SER A 211 0.95 3.90 -11.93
C SER A 211 1.51 5.07 -12.75
N PRO A 212 0.85 6.25 -12.75
CA PRO A 212 1.39 7.45 -13.40
C PRO A 212 2.81 7.84 -12.90
N ASN A 213 3.21 7.32 -11.73
CA ASN A 213 4.50 7.59 -11.11
C ASN A 213 5.52 6.44 -11.28
N SER A 214 5.25 5.46 -12.15
CA SER A 214 6.18 4.33 -12.37
C SER A 214 7.35 4.65 -13.30
N ALA A 215 7.51 5.91 -13.72
CA ALA A 215 8.64 6.34 -14.53
C ALA A 215 9.98 5.96 -13.87
N GLY A 216 10.87 5.32 -14.63
CA GLY A 216 12.16 4.82 -14.13
C GLY A 216 12.07 3.56 -13.26
N TRP A 217 10.90 2.94 -13.14
CA TRP A 217 10.79 1.61 -12.53
C TRP A 217 11.23 0.53 -13.52
N HIS A 218 11.78 -0.55 -12.99
CA HIS A 218 12.24 -1.69 -13.76
C HIS A 218 11.69 -3.00 -13.20
N LEU A 219 11.37 -3.93 -14.10
CA LEU A 219 11.09 -5.32 -13.79
C LEU A 219 12.32 -6.16 -14.17
N HIS A 220 12.78 -6.98 -13.22
CA HIS A 220 13.90 -7.90 -13.41
C HIS A 220 13.42 -9.32 -13.18
N ALA A 221 13.84 -10.26 -14.01
CA ALA A 221 13.44 -11.64 -13.85
C ALA A 221 14.58 -12.62 -14.13
N ASP A 222 14.55 -13.74 -13.42
CA ASP A 222 15.25 -14.97 -13.78
C ASP A 222 14.30 -16.17 -13.54
N ASP A 223 14.83 -17.39 -13.49
CA ASP A 223 14.04 -18.60 -13.20
C ASP A 223 13.47 -18.64 -11.77
N ASP A 224 14.07 -17.89 -10.84
CA ASP A 224 13.75 -17.91 -9.42
C ASP A 224 12.91 -16.71 -8.98
N PHE A 225 13.09 -15.56 -9.63
CA PHE A 225 12.58 -14.27 -9.16
C PHE A 225 11.89 -13.47 -10.25
N VAL A 226 10.90 -12.70 -9.83
CA VAL A 226 10.51 -11.42 -10.45
C VAL A 226 10.70 -10.33 -9.41
N VAL A 227 11.37 -9.25 -9.78
CA VAL A 227 11.69 -8.13 -8.92
C VAL A 227 11.22 -6.84 -9.56
N VAL A 228 10.53 -6.01 -8.80
CA VAL A 228 10.23 -4.64 -9.21
C VAL A 228 11.14 -3.72 -8.43
N SER A 229 11.81 -2.81 -9.12
CA SER A 229 12.72 -1.85 -8.50
C SER A 229 12.62 -0.47 -9.13
N THR A 230 13.17 0.52 -8.45
CA THR A 230 13.42 1.86 -9.01
C THR A 230 14.76 2.37 -8.52
N ARG A 231 15.28 3.43 -9.15
CA ARG A 231 16.49 4.13 -8.72
C ARG A 231 16.10 5.42 -8.01
N SER A 232 16.68 5.66 -6.83
CA SER A 232 16.46 6.89 -6.07
C SER A 232 17.75 7.68 -5.91
N GLU A 233 17.65 9.00 -6.09
CA GLU A 233 18.77 9.95 -6.05
C GLU A 233 18.62 10.99 -4.93
N THR A 234 17.71 10.76 -3.97
CA THR A 234 17.43 11.69 -2.85
C THR A 234 18.57 11.80 -1.82
N GLY A 235 19.76 11.28 -2.10
CA GLY A 235 20.92 11.31 -1.22
C GLY A 235 22.23 11.44 -1.99
N PRO A 236 23.37 11.48 -1.28
CA PRO A 236 24.69 11.68 -1.89
C PRO A 236 25.15 10.51 -2.77
N LEU A 237 24.48 9.36 -2.67
CA LEU A 237 24.74 8.16 -3.45
C LEU A 237 23.41 7.68 -4.04
N PRO A 238 23.38 7.32 -5.32
CA PRO A 238 22.21 6.69 -5.91
C PRO A 238 22.00 5.30 -5.29
N VAL A 239 20.76 4.97 -4.99
CA VAL A 239 20.40 3.68 -4.39
C VAL A 239 19.34 2.98 -5.22
N ALA A 240 19.45 1.66 -5.37
CA ALA A 240 18.35 0.86 -5.86
C ALA A 240 17.31 0.72 -4.74
N VAL A 241 16.04 0.91 -5.06
CA VAL A 241 14.94 0.65 -4.14
C VAL A 241 14.23 -0.61 -4.64
N ILE A 242 14.24 -1.66 -3.82
CA ILE A 242 13.53 -2.89 -4.12
C ILE A 242 12.07 -2.72 -3.71
N LEU A 243 11.20 -2.54 -4.70
CA LEU A 243 9.77 -2.30 -4.49
C LEU A 243 9.01 -3.59 -4.17
N LYS A 244 9.34 -4.68 -4.86
CA LYS A 244 8.71 -6.00 -4.69
C LYS A 244 9.66 -7.14 -5.04
N LEU A 245 9.62 -8.23 -4.26
CA LEU A 245 10.31 -9.49 -4.58
C LEU A 245 9.29 -10.64 -4.64
N MET A 246 9.17 -11.29 -5.79
CA MET A 246 8.26 -12.41 -6.00
C MET A 246 9.05 -13.65 -6.42
N ALA A 247 8.86 -14.75 -5.70
CA ALA A 247 9.46 -16.04 -6.05
C ALA A 247 8.63 -16.73 -7.15
N ARG A 248 9.29 -17.26 -8.18
CA ARG A 248 8.65 -17.99 -9.30
C ARG A 248 8.54 -19.48 -9.07
N ARG A 249 9.49 -20.07 -8.35
CA ARG A 249 9.48 -21.51 -8.03
C ARG A 249 9.34 -21.78 -6.54
N LYS A 250 8.75 -22.94 -6.23
CA LYS A 250 8.67 -23.44 -4.86
C LYS A 250 10.05 -23.91 -4.43
N ALA A 251 10.66 -23.21 -3.49
CA ALA A 251 11.76 -23.75 -2.71
C ALA A 251 11.21 -24.53 -1.51
N GLY A 252 11.88 -25.62 -1.11
CA GLY A 252 11.56 -26.34 0.14
C GLY A 252 11.74 -25.49 1.40
N ARG A 253 12.45 -24.35 1.27
CA ARG A 253 12.64 -23.28 2.27
C ARG A 253 12.41 -21.91 1.62
N TRP A 254 12.91 -20.83 2.20
CA TRP A 254 13.00 -19.50 1.56
C TRP A 254 14.14 -19.47 0.52
N LEU A 255 13.96 -18.66 -0.53
CA LEU A 255 15.02 -18.26 -1.45
C LEU A 255 15.85 -17.13 -0.84
N SER A 256 17.14 -17.07 -1.15
CA SER A 256 17.97 -15.93 -0.75
C SER A 256 17.80 -14.79 -1.75
N GLY A 257 17.34 -13.63 -1.29
CA GLY A 257 17.14 -12.46 -2.16
C GLY A 257 18.44 -11.75 -2.56
N GLN A 258 19.61 -12.17 -2.06
CA GLN A 258 20.87 -11.45 -2.29
C GLN A 258 21.30 -11.42 -3.76
N ARG A 259 21.03 -12.51 -4.49
CA ARG A 259 21.30 -12.59 -5.93
C ARG A 259 20.45 -11.57 -6.69
N ALA A 260 19.16 -11.54 -6.37
CA ALA A 260 18.20 -10.61 -6.96
C ALA A 260 18.57 -9.15 -6.70
N VAL A 261 18.93 -8.82 -5.45
CA VAL A 261 19.41 -7.47 -5.09
C VAL A 261 20.69 -7.11 -5.85
N SER A 262 21.63 -8.04 -5.98
CA SER A 262 22.88 -7.80 -6.72
C SER A 262 22.62 -7.59 -8.22
N ALA A 263 21.69 -8.33 -8.81
CA ALA A 263 21.26 -8.17 -10.20
C ALA A 263 20.67 -6.77 -10.45
N VAL A 264 19.75 -6.35 -9.58
CA VAL A 264 19.13 -5.01 -9.63
C VAL A 264 20.20 -3.93 -9.52
N CYS A 265 21.08 -4.00 -8.51
CA CYS A 265 22.13 -3.00 -8.31
C CYS A 265 23.09 -2.91 -9.51
N ARG A 266 23.43 -4.05 -10.13
CA ARG A 266 24.28 -4.08 -11.33
C ARG A 266 23.59 -3.40 -12.52
N HIS A 267 22.32 -3.71 -12.76
CA HIS A 267 21.53 -3.12 -13.84
C HIS A 267 21.37 -1.60 -13.65
N LEU A 268 20.94 -1.18 -12.47
CA LEU A 268 20.71 0.22 -12.13
C LEU A 268 22.00 1.00 -11.83
N ARG A 269 23.16 0.34 -11.82
CA ARG A 269 24.47 0.92 -11.49
C ARG A 269 24.46 1.67 -10.16
N THR A 270 23.97 1.00 -9.12
CA THR A 270 23.90 1.55 -7.76
C THR A 270 24.77 0.73 -6.81
N PRO A 271 25.58 1.37 -5.94
CA PRO A 271 26.44 0.67 -5.00
C PRO A 271 25.68 0.02 -3.85
N LEU A 272 24.45 0.44 -3.59
CA LEU A 272 23.62 -0.01 -2.47
C LEU A 272 22.18 -0.22 -2.91
N ALA A 273 21.46 -1.06 -2.17
CA ALA A 273 20.02 -1.19 -2.26
C ALA A 273 19.33 -0.90 -0.92
N ILE A 274 18.09 -0.41 -1.00
CA ILE A 274 17.15 -0.28 0.09
C ILE A 274 16.00 -1.24 -0.14
N TYR A 275 15.62 -1.94 0.93
CA TYR A 275 14.45 -2.80 0.98
C TYR A 275 13.71 -2.53 2.28
N ALA A 276 12.39 -2.32 2.22
CA ALA A 276 11.56 -2.27 3.42
C ALA A 276 10.45 -3.29 3.36
N GLY A 277 10.27 -4.01 4.47
CA GLY A 277 9.24 -5.04 4.61
C GLY A 277 9.78 -6.41 4.94
N PHE A 278 8.94 -7.41 4.78
CA PHE A 278 9.26 -8.82 5.03
C PHE A 278 8.58 -9.69 3.98
N ASN A 279 9.14 -10.86 3.74
CA ASN A 279 8.70 -11.75 2.68
C ASN A 279 8.93 -13.20 3.12
N ALA A 280 7.87 -14.00 3.07
CA ALA A 280 7.89 -15.39 3.53
C ALA A 280 8.63 -16.32 2.55
N ASP A 281 8.70 -15.94 1.27
CA ASP A 281 9.33 -16.73 0.21
C ASP A 281 10.78 -16.33 -0.04
N VAL A 282 11.10 -15.05 0.15
CA VAL A 282 12.41 -14.47 -0.16
C VAL A 282 13.01 -13.83 1.07
N ARG A 283 14.15 -14.34 1.53
CA ARG A 283 14.88 -13.74 2.66
C ARG A 283 15.94 -12.77 2.16
N VAL A 284 15.72 -11.50 2.48
CA VAL A 284 16.67 -10.41 2.25
C VAL A 284 17.45 -10.13 3.54
N TYR A 285 18.78 -10.04 3.46
CA TYR A 285 19.65 -9.65 4.57
C TYR A 285 20.29 -8.29 4.27
N GLY A 286 20.52 -7.52 5.32
CA GLY A 286 21.13 -6.21 5.23
C GLY A 286 21.25 -5.59 6.61
N VAL A 287 21.82 -4.40 6.68
CA VAL A 287 21.95 -3.63 7.91
C VAL A 287 20.68 -2.81 8.11
N GLN A 288 20.06 -2.91 9.28
CA GLN A 288 18.96 -2.02 9.63
C GLN A 288 19.53 -0.66 10.05
N PRO A 289 19.23 0.43 9.32
CA PRO A 289 19.74 1.74 9.70
C PRO A 289 19.10 2.17 11.03
N PRO A 290 19.82 2.91 11.89
CA PRO A 290 19.25 3.52 13.09
C PRO A 290 17.96 4.25 12.78
N ARG A 291 16.93 4.09 13.62
CA ARG A 291 15.59 4.70 13.40
C ARG A 291 15.65 6.20 13.09
N ARG A 292 16.54 6.94 13.75
CA ARG A 292 16.73 8.40 13.55
C ARG A 292 17.19 8.82 12.14
N LEU A 293 17.76 7.88 11.36
CA LEU A 293 18.21 8.13 10.00
C LEU A 293 17.15 7.75 8.95
N GLN A 294 16.00 7.21 9.38
CA GLN A 294 14.91 6.86 8.49
C GLN A 294 14.03 8.10 8.28
N PRO A 295 13.72 8.50 7.04
CA PRO A 295 12.95 9.72 6.75
C PRO A 295 11.58 9.77 7.44
N ALA A 296 10.94 8.61 7.60
CA ALA A 296 9.78 8.41 8.45
C ALA A 296 9.73 6.95 8.91
N PRO A 297 9.95 6.64 10.20
CA PRO A 297 9.78 5.27 10.70
C PRO A 297 8.33 4.82 10.46
N LEU A 298 8.19 3.77 9.64
CA LEU A 298 6.89 3.24 9.22
C LEU A 298 6.44 2.15 10.17
N ASN A 299 5.19 2.21 10.60
CA ASN A 299 4.54 1.23 11.46
C ASN A 299 3.35 0.62 10.73
N LEU A 300 3.30 -0.71 10.71
CA LEU A 300 2.19 -1.45 10.15
C LEU A 300 1.05 -1.53 11.16
N ILE A 301 -0.15 -1.17 10.72
CA ILE A 301 -1.35 -1.12 11.54
C ILE A 301 -2.48 -1.92 10.88
N TYR A 302 -3.36 -2.48 11.71
CA TYR A 302 -4.50 -3.27 11.24
C TYR A 302 -5.76 -2.99 12.05
N ARG A 303 -6.90 -2.89 11.36
CA ARG A 303 -8.23 -2.79 11.97
C ARG A 303 -9.16 -3.85 11.39
N GLU A 304 -9.99 -4.43 12.23
CA GLU A 304 -11.05 -5.36 11.83
C GLU A 304 -12.30 -4.59 11.40
N LEU A 305 -12.94 -5.05 10.33
CA LEU A 305 -14.23 -4.52 9.87
C LEU A 305 -15.35 -5.56 9.93
N SER A 306 -15.03 -6.86 9.88
CA SER A 306 -16.00 -7.94 9.92
C SER A 306 -15.72 -8.93 11.06
N SER A 307 -16.72 -9.72 11.45
CA SER A 307 -16.55 -10.83 12.39
C SER A 307 -15.74 -12.00 11.82
N ALA A 308 -15.59 -12.06 10.49
CA ALA A 308 -14.78 -13.06 9.79
C ALA A 308 -13.29 -12.68 9.74
N ALA A 309 -12.95 -11.50 10.25
CA ALA A 309 -11.59 -11.00 10.33
C ALA A 309 -10.86 -11.55 11.57
N PRO A 310 -9.55 -11.83 11.48
CA PRO A 310 -8.78 -12.42 12.57
C PRO A 310 -8.60 -11.45 13.74
N LYS A 311 -9.33 -11.77 14.83
CA LYS A 311 -9.26 -11.07 16.12
C LYS A 311 -7.95 -11.19 16.86
N LEU A 312 -7.22 -12.28 16.70
CA LEU A 312 -5.94 -12.50 17.37
C LEU A 312 -5.03 -13.25 16.40
N GLY A 313 -3.72 -13.01 16.50
CA GLY A 313 -2.73 -13.70 15.67
C GLY A 313 -2.75 -13.30 14.19
N PHE A 314 -3.40 -12.19 13.82
CA PHE A 314 -3.27 -11.64 12.48
C PHE A 314 -1.80 -11.34 12.19
N ARG A 315 -1.26 -11.97 11.14
CA ARG A 315 0.11 -11.80 10.71
C ARG A 315 0.14 -11.81 9.19
N LEU A 316 0.81 -10.81 8.64
CA LEU A 316 1.18 -10.80 7.25
C LEU A 316 2.43 -11.66 7.03
N ASP A 317 2.43 -12.45 5.97
CA ASP A 317 3.57 -13.26 5.55
C ASP A 317 4.52 -12.47 4.65
N THR A 318 3.96 -11.60 3.82
CA THR A 318 4.70 -10.74 2.90
C THR A 318 4.05 -9.36 2.87
N PHE A 319 4.86 -8.32 3.05
CA PHE A 319 4.47 -6.92 2.91
C PHE A 319 5.71 -6.08 2.62
N GLU A 320 5.72 -5.40 1.48
CA GLU A 320 6.86 -4.68 0.87
C GLU A 320 6.36 -3.36 0.25
N PHE A 321 7.27 -2.49 -0.22
CA PHE A 321 6.93 -1.15 -0.70
C PHE A 321 5.81 -1.09 -1.75
N LEU A 322 5.79 -2.01 -2.70
CA LEU A 322 4.77 -2.04 -3.76
C LEU A 322 3.36 -2.36 -3.21
N ASP A 323 3.25 -3.07 -2.08
CA ASP A 323 1.97 -3.42 -1.44
C ASP A 323 1.23 -2.20 -0.89
N PHE A 324 1.92 -1.08 -0.63
CA PHE A 324 1.36 0.11 0.04
C PHE A 324 1.67 1.46 -0.60
N ASP A 325 2.18 1.46 -1.83
CA ASP A 325 2.37 2.65 -2.68
C ASP A 325 3.44 3.61 -2.16
N ALA A 326 4.55 3.06 -1.66
CA ALA A 326 5.57 3.89 -1.03
C ALA A 326 6.31 4.84 -1.99
N TYR A 327 6.21 4.63 -3.31
CA TYR A 327 6.98 5.32 -4.34
C TYR A 327 6.10 5.82 -5.47
#